data_AF-A0AAJ2EID8-F1
#
_entry.id   AF-A0AAJ2EID8-F1
#
_cell.length_a   1.000
_cell.length_b   1.000
_cell.length_c   1.000
_cell.angle_alpha   90.00
_cell.angle_beta   90.00
_cell.angle_gamma   90.00
#
_symmetry.space_group_name_H-M   'P 1'
#
loop_
_entity.id
_entity.type
_entity.pdbx_description
1 polymer ?
#
loop_
_entity_poly.entity_id
_entity_poly.type
_entity_poly.pdbx_seq_one_letter_code
_entity_poly.pdbx_strand_id
1 'polypeptide(L)'
;MNNRAYETSPSQCSRWNRKQTRLRPEARRVLLALPERVLGASLVSLFELKGFPSQLALDAATVKHSIAEWRPHVLLLDTRVGGSANYALVRELRTAADDADRLIVAMSGFLPEEPIALLKEAGYDGHCRRPCPVWQMTDLLDEYFACHAVR
;
A
#
# COMPACT_ATOMS: atom_id res chain seq x y z
N MET A 1 -5.94 -31.70 -9.46
CA MET A 1 -5.33 -30.94 -8.34
C MET A 1 -5.05 -29.53 -8.83
N ASN A 2 -5.96 -28.59 -8.55
CA ASN A 2 -5.77 -27.19 -8.90
C ASN A 2 -4.85 -26.55 -7.87
N ASN A 3 -3.54 -26.56 -8.12
CA ASN A 3 -2.60 -25.69 -7.44
C ASN A 3 -3.01 -24.25 -7.74
N ARG A 4 -3.71 -23.58 -6.80
CA ARG A 4 -3.82 -22.12 -6.83
C ARG A 4 -2.39 -21.60 -6.69
N ALA A 5 -1.81 -21.07 -7.77
CA ALA A 5 -0.46 -20.49 -7.81
C ALA A 5 -0.25 -19.26 -6.90
N TYR A 6 -1.17 -19.02 -5.97
CA TYR A 6 -1.23 -17.92 -5.03
C TYR A 6 -1.50 -18.44 -3.63
N GLU A 7 -0.78 -19.50 -3.21
CA GLU A 7 -0.62 -19.74 -1.79
C GLU A 7 -0.15 -18.43 -1.15
N THR A 8 -0.75 -18.05 -0.03
CA THR A 8 -0.42 -16.89 0.82
C THR A 8 1.02 -17.04 1.32
N SER A 9 1.98 -16.80 0.44
CA SER A 9 3.38 -16.81 0.79
C SER A 9 3.72 -15.44 1.37
N PRO A 10 4.36 -15.36 2.54
CA PRO A 10 4.90 -14.11 3.08
C PRO A 10 5.86 -13.40 2.11
N SER A 11 6.38 -14.13 1.12
CA SER A 11 7.20 -13.59 0.04
C SER A 11 6.42 -12.73 -0.96
N GLN A 12 5.09 -12.90 -1.07
CA GLN A 12 4.24 -12.14 -2.00
C GLN A 12 3.65 -10.90 -1.36
N CYS A 13 3.02 -11.01 -0.18
CA CYS A 13 2.62 -9.82 0.56
C CYS A 13 2.78 -10.06 2.07
N SER A 14 3.45 -9.14 2.74
CA SER A 14 3.65 -9.19 4.19
C SER A 14 3.70 -7.80 4.79
N ARG A 15 3.15 -7.70 6.00
CA ARG A 15 3.29 -6.54 6.88
C ARG A 15 4.21 -6.90 8.03
N TRP A 16 5.17 -6.04 8.33
CA TRP A 16 6.22 -6.30 9.33
C TRP A 16 5.96 -5.60 10.65
N ASN A 17 5.14 -4.55 10.65
CA ASN A 17 4.75 -3.85 11.86
C ASN A 17 3.39 -4.32 12.39
N ARG A 18 3.08 -3.98 13.65
CA ARG A 18 1.79 -4.25 14.30
C ARG A 18 0.84 -3.04 14.32
N LYS A 19 1.11 -1.98 13.55
CA LYS A 19 0.24 -0.78 13.54
C LYS A 19 -1.20 -1.21 13.21
N GLN A 20 -2.16 -0.85 14.05
CA GLN A 20 -3.56 -1.12 13.81
C GLN A 20 -4.36 0.08 14.29
N THR A 21 -5.41 0.42 13.56
CA THR A 21 -6.29 1.53 13.91
C THR A 21 -7.73 1.13 13.68
N ARG A 22 -8.64 1.49 14.59
CA ARG A 22 -10.08 1.25 14.42
C ARG A 22 -10.74 2.54 13.99
N LEU A 23 -11.19 2.58 12.75
CA LEU A 23 -11.86 3.75 12.17
C LEU A 23 -13.23 3.37 11.63
N ARG A 24 -14.13 4.37 11.58
CA ARG A 24 -15.38 4.26 10.84
C ARG A 24 -15.09 4.03 9.35
N PRO A 25 -15.91 3.28 8.61
CA PRO A 25 -15.66 2.94 7.21
C PRO A 25 -15.27 4.15 6.34
N GLU A 26 -15.95 5.28 6.51
CA GLU A 26 -15.76 6.51 5.72
C GLU A 26 -14.40 7.18 6.00
N ALA A 27 -13.77 6.86 7.14
CA ALA A 27 -12.46 7.36 7.52
C ALA A 27 -11.31 6.44 7.09
N ARG A 28 -11.56 5.24 6.57
CA ARG A 28 -10.53 4.25 6.17
C ARG A 28 -9.88 4.58 4.82
N ARG A 29 -9.33 5.78 4.74
CA ARG A 29 -8.77 6.38 3.53
C ARG A 29 -7.47 5.69 3.10
N VAL A 30 -7.47 5.16 1.87
CA VAL A 30 -6.34 4.48 1.23
C VAL A 30 -5.87 5.28 0.01
N LEU A 31 -4.60 5.67 -0.02
CA LEU A 31 -3.99 6.25 -1.20
C LEU A 31 -3.23 5.16 -1.95
N LEU A 32 -3.60 4.92 -3.20
CA LEU A 32 -2.87 4.05 -4.12
C LEU A 32 -1.96 4.93 -4.99
N ALA A 33 -0.66 4.73 -4.92
CA ALA A 33 0.31 5.40 -5.75
C ALA A 33 0.85 4.43 -6.81
N LEU A 34 0.36 4.57 -8.04
CA LEU A 34 0.64 3.65 -9.16
C LEU A 34 0.68 4.43 -10.48
N PRO A 35 1.74 4.31 -11.30
CA PRO A 35 1.85 5.09 -12.53
C PRO A 35 0.88 4.62 -13.63
N GLU A 36 0.44 3.36 -13.60
CA GLU A 36 -0.51 2.82 -14.57
C GLU A 36 -1.95 3.26 -14.29
N ARG A 37 -2.37 4.38 -14.89
CA ARG A 37 -3.70 4.99 -14.68
C ARG A 37 -4.88 4.01 -14.75
N VAL A 38 -4.96 3.16 -15.77
CA VAL A 38 -6.12 2.26 -15.98
C VAL A 38 -6.18 1.17 -14.90
N LEU A 39 -5.02 0.58 -14.58
CA LEU A 39 -4.91 -0.41 -13.52
C LEU A 39 -5.20 0.22 -12.15
N GLY A 40 -4.64 1.41 -11.90
CA GLY A 40 -4.83 2.15 -10.66
C GLY A 40 -6.29 2.51 -10.44
N ALA A 41 -6.98 3.02 -11.47
CA ALA A 41 -8.41 3.33 -11.39
C ALA A 41 -9.25 2.08 -11.07
N SER A 42 -8.92 0.95 -11.69
CA SER A 42 -9.61 -0.32 -11.44
C SER A 42 -9.41 -0.80 -10.00
N LEU A 43 -8.19 -0.70 -9.46
CA LEU A 43 -7.89 -1.06 -8.07
C LEU A 43 -8.59 -0.14 -7.06
N VAL A 44 -8.63 1.18 -7.33
CA VAL A 44 -9.38 2.14 -6.51
C VAL A 44 -10.86 1.75 -6.45
N SER A 45 -11.51 1.47 -7.58
CA SER A 45 -12.92 1.02 -7.57
C SER A 45 -13.12 -0.25 -6.74
N LEU A 46 -12.19 -1.21 -6.81
CA LEU A 46 -12.27 -2.44 -6.04
C LEU A 46 -12.09 -2.21 -4.54
N PHE A 47 -11.21 -1.30 -4.12
CA PHE A 47 -11.05 -0.93 -2.72
C PHE A 47 -12.29 -0.20 -2.19
N GLU A 48 -12.88 0.70 -2.97
CA GLU A 48 -14.14 1.37 -2.61
C GLU A 48 -15.28 0.37 -2.43
N LEU A 49 -15.43 -0.60 -3.34
CA LEU A 49 -16.40 -1.69 -3.22
C LEU A 49 -16.20 -2.56 -1.96
N LYS A 50 -14.97 -2.57 -1.41
CA LYS A 50 -14.63 -3.26 -0.16
C LYS A 50 -14.75 -2.37 1.08
N GLY A 51 -15.25 -1.14 0.93
CA GLY A 51 -15.48 -0.22 2.04
C GLY A 51 -14.24 0.58 2.45
N PHE A 52 -13.27 0.71 1.55
CA PHE A 52 -12.09 1.56 1.73
C PHE A 52 -12.15 2.74 0.75
N PRO A 53 -12.58 3.94 1.21
CA PRO A 53 -12.48 5.15 0.40
C PRO A 53 -11.05 5.29 -0.13
N SER A 54 -10.90 5.43 -1.44
CA SER A 54 -9.59 5.31 -2.09
C SER A 54 -9.33 6.41 -3.11
N GLN A 55 -8.08 6.85 -3.24
CA GLN A 55 -7.64 7.78 -4.28
C GLN A 55 -6.44 7.23 -5.04
N LEU A 56 -6.27 7.64 -6.29
CA LEU A 56 -5.12 7.31 -7.13
C LEU A 56 -4.17 8.51 -7.24
N ALA A 57 -2.89 8.28 -6.94
CA ALA A 57 -1.80 9.18 -7.27
C ALA A 57 -0.89 8.54 -8.32
N LEU A 58 -0.53 9.28 -9.36
CA LEU A 58 0.26 8.74 -10.49
C LEU A 58 1.76 9.01 -10.35
N ASP A 59 2.12 10.00 -9.55
CA ASP A 59 3.49 10.48 -9.37
C ASP A 59 3.71 10.98 -7.94
N ALA A 60 4.96 11.25 -7.60
CA ALA A 60 5.36 11.69 -6.27
C ALA A 60 4.73 13.03 -5.87
N ALA A 61 4.50 13.95 -6.82
CA ALA A 61 3.90 15.24 -6.53
C ALA A 61 2.43 15.07 -6.09
N THR A 62 1.68 14.24 -6.82
CA THR A 62 0.30 13.89 -6.49
C THR A 62 0.21 13.13 -5.17
N VAL A 63 1.18 12.25 -4.87
CA VAL A 63 1.25 11.57 -3.55
C VAL A 63 1.36 12.60 -2.42
N LYS A 64 2.30 13.54 -2.50
CA LYS A 64 2.50 14.57 -1.47
C LYS A 64 1.27 15.46 -1.30
N HIS A 65 0.67 15.87 -2.42
CA HIS A 65 -0.55 16.68 -2.41
C HIS A 65 -1.72 15.94 -1.74
N SER A 66 -2.00 14.69 -2.14
CA SER A 66 -3.05 13.87 -1.53
C SER A 66 -2.80 13.60 -0.04
N ILE A 67 -1.54 13.46 0.37
CA ILE A 67 -1.20 13.30 1.79
C ILE A 67 -1.57 14.56 2.59
N ALA A 68 -1.23 15.74 2.08
CA ALA A 68 -1.51 17.00 2.76
C ALA A 68 -3.03 17.29 2.84
N GLU A 69 -3.74 17.12 1.73
CA GLU A 69 -5.16 17.50 1.64
C GLU A 69 -6.11 16.45 2.19
N TRP A 70 -5.88 15.19 1.85
CA TRP A 70 -6.83 14.10 2.13
C TRP A 70 -6.41 13.23 3.32
N ARG A 71 -5.17 13.36 3.81
CA ARG A 71 -4.64 12.69 5.00
C ARG A 71 -4.99 11.19 5.05
N PRO A 72 -4.51 10.37 4.09
CA PRO A 72 -4.76 8.94 4.05
C PRO A 72 -4.09 8.22 5.23
N HIS A 73 -4.70 7.12 5.66
CA HIS A 73 -4.18 6.29 6.75
C HIS A 73 -3.28 5.15 6.23
N VAL A 74 -3.51 4.75 4.98
CA VAL A 74 -2.69 3.75 4.27
C VAL A 74 -2.22 4.34 2.95
N LEU A 75 -0.94 4.13 2.65
CA LEU A 75 -0.34 4.39 1.35
C LEU A 75 0.16 3.06 0.75
N LEU A 76 -0.45 2.63 -0.34
CA LEU A 76 0.06 1.54 -1.18
C LEU A 76 0.93 2.18 -2.28
N LEU A 77 2.25 2.13 -2.12
CA LEU A 77 3.20 2.88 -2.95
C LEU A 77 4.00 1.98 -3.88
N ASP A 78 3.74 2.07 -5.18
CA ASP A 78 4.62 1.48 -6.20
C ASP A 78 6.02 2.10 -6.10
N THR A 79 7.02 1.22 -5.99
CA THR A 79 8.43 1.61 -5.80
C THR A 79 9.00 2.39 -6.99
N ARG A 80 8.32 2.38 -8.14
CA ARG A 80 8.69 3.20 -9.31
C ARG A 80 8.19 4.64 -9.21
N VAL A 81 7.25 4.93 -8.30
CA VAL A 81 6.74 6.29 -8.07
C VAL A 81 7.76 7.07 -7.23
N GLY A 82 8.29 8.16 -7.78
CA GLY A 82 9.24 9.05 -7.08
C GLY A 82 10.72 8.74 -7.29
N GLY A 83 11.07 7.93 -8.29
CA GLY A 83 12.46 7.61 -8.62
C GLY A 83 12.91 6.32 -7.94
N SER A 84 13.04 5.27 -8.74
CA SER A 84 13.15 3.86 -8.32
C SER A 84 14.46 3.48 -7.62
N ALA A 85 15.52 4.29 -7.69
CA ALA A 85 16.85 3.81 -7.30
C ALA A 85 17.09 3.75 -5.77
N ASN A 86 16.42 4.57 -4.96
CA ASN A 86 16.79 4.77 -3.55
C ASN A 86 15.61 4.86 -2.56
N TYR A 87 14.37 4.60 -2.99
CA TYR A 87 13.18 4.74 -2.14
C TYR A 87 13.05 6.14 -1.50
N ALA A 88 13.52 7.17 -2.21
CA ALA A 88 13.66 8.52 -1.67
C ALA A 88 12.32 9.09 -1.17
N LEU A 89 11.22 8.79 -1.88
CA LEU A 89 9.90 9.26 -1.50
C LEU A 89 9.47 8.75 -0.12
N VAL A 90 9.58 7.44 0.16
CA VAL A 90 9.19 6.92 1.48
C VAL A 90 10.09 7.45 2.59
N ARG A 91 11.40 7.60 2.33
CA ARG A 91 12.35 8.18 3.29
C ARG A 91 11.95 9.62 3.63
N GLU A 92 11.61 10.43 2.62
CA GLU A 92 11.11 11.79 2.81
C GLU A 92 9.81 11.80 3.62
N LEU A 93 8.82 10.96 3.25
CA LEU A 93 7.53 10.88 3.95
C LEU A 93 7.71 10.54 5.43
N ARG A 94 8.67 9.67 5.78
CA ARG A 94 8.97 9.29 7.17
C ARG A 94 9.63 10.39 7.99
N THR A 95 10.25 11.39 7.36
CA THR A 95 10.79 12.56 8.08
C THR A 95 9.71 13.59 8.45
N ALA A 96 8.52 13.50 7.87
CA ALA A 96 7.42 14.41 8.17
C ALA A 96 6.73 14.04 9.50
N ALA A 97 6.46 15.05 10.34
CA ALA A 97 5.93 14.88 11.70
C ALA A 97 4.57 14.17 11.80
N ASP A 98 3.81 14.13 10.69
CA ASP A 98 2.43 13.63 10.62
C ASP A 98 2.33 12.15 10.15
N ASP A 99 3.46 11.42 10.08
CA ASP A 99 3.53 10.09 9.45
C ASP A 99 3.69 8.91 10.43
N ALA A 100 3.85 9.17 11.74
CA ALA A 100 4.13 8.12 12.73
C ALA A 100 3.10 6.98 12.71
N ASP A 101 1.82 7.31 12.53
CA ASP A 101 0.72 6.33 12.53
C ASP A 101 0.33 5.85 11.13
N ARG A 102 0.85 6.44 10.06
CA ARG A 102 0.49 6.02 8.68
C ARG A 102 1.14 4.69 8.34
N LEU A 103 0.35 3.81 7.72
CA LEU A 103 0.83 2.58 7.12
C LEU A 103 1.34 2.85 5.70
N ILE A 104 2.60 2.55 5.42
CA ILE A 104 3.18 2.67 4.07
C ILE A 104 3.64 1.29 3.59
N VAL A 105 2.99 0.76 2.56
CA VAL A 105 3.26 -0.57 2.00
C VAL A 105 3.86 -0.43 0.61
N ALA A 106 4.99 -1.08 0.36
CA ALA A 106 5.62 -1.09 -0.95
C ALA A 106 4.86 -1.99 -1.93
N MET A 107 4.42 -1.46 -3.07
CA MET A 107 4.07 -2.28 -4.23
C MET A 107 5.34 -2.57 -5.03
N SER A 108 6.07 -3.59 -4.59
CA SER A 108 7.44 -3.86 -5.04
C SER A 108 7.51 -4.74 -6.28
N GLY A 109 8.58 -4.61 -7.06
CA GLY A 109 8.86 -5.45 -8.21
C GLY A 109 9.24 -6.88 -7.80
N PHE A 110 8.88 -7.85 -8.65
CA PHE A 110 9.30 -9.24 -8.53
C PHE A 110 10.55 -9.55 -9.38
N LEU A 111 10.79 -8.83 -10.48
CA LEU A 111 11.94 -9.02 -11.38
C LEU A 111 12.51 -7.67 -11.84
N PRO A 112 13.75 -7.29 -11.43
CA PRO A 112 14.51 -7.93 -10.35
C PRO A 112 13.74 -7.83 -9.02
N GLU A 113 13.92 -8.83 -8.15
CA GLU A 113 13.28 -8.84 -6.85
C GLU A 113 13.88 -7.73 -5.97
N GLU A 114 13.06 -6.79 -5.52
CA GLU A 114 13.53 -5.72 -4.64
C GLU A 114 13.80 -6.25 -3.22
N PRO A 115 15.01 -6.17 -2.66
CA PRO A 115 15.31 -6.78 -1.37
C PRO A 115 14.43 -6.26 -0.22
N ILE A 116 13.77 -7.17 0.52
CA ILE A 116 12.95 -6.82 1.70
C ILE A 116 13.74 -5.99 2.72
N ALA A 117 15.03 -6.28 2.90
CA ALA A 117 15.90 -5.53 3.80
C ALA A 117 15.97 -4.04 3.43
N LEU A 118 16.09 -3.71 2.14
CA LEU A 118 16.15 -2.32 1.67
C LEU A 118 14.80 -1.62 1.80
N LEU A 119 13.69 -2.33 1.56
CA LEU A 119 12.35 -1.79 1.78
C LEU A 119 12.14 -1.44 3.26
N LYS A 120 12.55 -2.31 4.18
CA LYS A 120 12.51 -2.04 5.64
C LYS A 120 13.36 -0.84 6.01
N GLU A 121 14.60 -0.80 5.54
CA GLU A 121 15.55 0.30 5.82
C GLU A 121 15.04 1.65 5.28
N ALA A 122 14.34 1.65 4.15
CA ALA A 122 13.71 2.84 3.59
C ALA A 122 12.50 3.35 4.39
N GLY A 123 11.94 2.52 5.29
CA GLY A 123 10.82 2.88 6.14
C GLY A 123 9.46 2.35 5.70
N TYR A 124 9.40 1.37 4.79
CA TYR A 124 8.16 0.65 4.51
C TYR A 124 7.75 -0.24 5.70
N ASP A 125 6.45 -0.33 5.93
CA ASP A 125 5.84 -1.15 6.97
C ASP A 125 5.53 -2.57 6.51
N GLY A 126 5.59 -2.79 5.20
CA GLY A 126 5.28 -4.04 4.54
C GLY A 126 5.49 -3.91 3.04
N HIS A 127 5.21 -4.98 2.32
CA HIS A 127 5.25 -4.99 0.88
C HIS A 127 4.18 -5.92 0.32
N CYS A 128 3.74 -5.63 -0.89
CA CYS A 128 3.05 -6.54 -1.79
C CYS A 128 3.84 -6.57 -3.12
N ARG A 129 4.35 -7.74 -3.51
CA ARG A 129 5.05 -7.99 -4.77
C ARG A 129 4.08 -7.93 -5.93
N ARG A 130 4.44 -7.23 -6.99
CA ARG A 130 3.69 -7.21 -8.25
C ARG A 130 4.08 -8.41 -9.11
N PRO A 131 3.12 -9.14 -9.71
CA PRO A 131 1.67 -8.96 -9.58
C PRO A 131 1.14 -9.41 -8.20
N CYS A 132 0.35 -8.56 -7.53
CA CYS A 132 -0.29 -8.86 -6.25
C CYS A 132 -1.80 -9.00 -6.47
N PRO A 133 -2.43 -10.11 -6.07
CA PRO A 133 -3.87 -10.24 -6.09
C PRO A 133 -4.56 -9.22 -5.17
N VAL A 134 -5.68 -8.65 -5.64
CA VAL A 134 -6.44 -7.62 -4.89
C VAL A 134 -6.87 -8.08 -3.51
N TRP A 135 -7.24 -9.35 -3.38
CA TRP A 135 -7.67 -9.91 -2.09
C TRP A 135 -6.56 -9.89 -1.03
N GLN A 136 -5.28 -10.02 -1.40
CA GLN A 136 -4.17 -9.89 -0.46
C GLN A 136 -4.01 -8.44 0.02
N MET A 137 -4.18 -7.48 -0.90
CA MET A 137 -4.17 -6.06 -0.55
C MET A 137 -5.33 -5.72 0.39
N THR A 138 -6.53 -6.24 0.13
CA THR A 138 -7.70 -5.99 1.00
C THR A 138 -7.60 -6.69 2.35
N ASP A 139 -7.06 -7.91 2.42
CA ASP A 139 -6.80 -8.60 3.70
C ASP A 139 -5.82 -7.77 4.55
N LEU A 140 -4.77 -7.21 3.95
CA LEU A 140 -3.85 -6.30 4.64
C LEU A 140 -4.56 -5.04 5.17
N LEU A 141 -5.48 -4.46 4.38
CA LEU A 141 -6.27 -3.30 4.80
C LEU A 141 -7.22 -3.65 5.95
N ASP A 142 -7.92 -4.78 5.88
CA ASP A 142 -8.81 -5.29 6.92
C ASP A 142 -8.05 -5.50 8.25
N GLU A 143 -6.86 -6.11 8.18
CA GLU A 143 -5.98 -6.30 9.33
C GLU A 143 -5.52 -4.98 9.96
N TYR A 144 -5.16 -4.00 9.13
CA TYR A 144 -4.72 -2.69 9.61
C TYR A 144 -5.86 -1.88 10.23
N PHE A 145 -7.02 -1.84 9.56
CA PHE A 145 -8.20 -1.13 10.06
C PHE A 145 -8.97 -1.91 11.13
N ALA A 146 -8.50 -3.12 11.48
CA ALA A 146 -9.11 -4.06 12.41
C ALA A 146 -10.62 -4.25 12.14
N CYS A 147 -11.00 -4.22 10.86
CA CYS A 147 -12.34 -4.48 10.39
C CYS A 147 -12.32 -5.85 9.74
N HIS A 148 -12.76 -6.88 10.45
CA HIS A 148 -12.96 -8.16 9.80
C HIS A 148 -14.26 -8.06 9.00
N ALA A 149 -14.17 -8.11 7.67
CA ALA A 149 -15.32 -8.42 6.84
C ALA A 149 -15.87 -9.79 7.29
N VAL A 150 -17.16 -9.85 7.59
CA VAL A 150 -17.87 -11.15 7.68
C VAL A 150 -17.73 -11.77 6.29
N ARG A 151 -16.87 -12.79 6.20
CA ARG A 151 -16.55 -13.50 4.95
C ARG A 151 -17.72 -14.36 4.49
#